data_AF-A0A0F9FFA8-F1
#
_entry.id   AF-A0A0F9FFA8-F1
#
_cell.length_a   1.000
_cell.length_b   1.000
_cell.length_c   1.000
_cell.angle_alpha   90.00
_cell.angle_beta   90.00
_cell.angle_gamma   90.00
#
_symmetry.space_group_name_H-M   'P 1'
#
loop_
_entity.id
_entity.type
_entity.pdbx_description
1 polymer ?
#
loop_
_entity_poly.entity_id
_entity_poly.type
_entity_poly.pdbx_seq_one_letter_code
_entity_poly.pdbx_strand_id
1 'polypeptide(L)'
;MSNLQFSSDILDDMLFRAGEPTDGTSEFESKALESLNRAYQALWMGGTELDPTINEDWWWLLADPPLVLTLEPVITSGTVSVANNNLTATFSGTPAPLIDSDVTNWFLKIDGHPDVFRVSSISTATATLDSVYTGATNATATYKLMKLEYSLNSAVLRVTGPMRVFAESRDRIDGIAILELEEKYPLRLVSSGVPRNFAHLTETKVRMSHYGFTSSTGLIRVEYHFLEKPSLLTDSGSEEPVVPWQYRKNLADWALWFLQADKNDSKAAATFALAKSGLQGMAVEQRHKMATQGNNMGKIITRPDQEHQSLNVIRTESGLILG
;
A
#
# COMPACT_ATOMS: atom_id res chain seq x y z
N MET A 1 1.11 -36.36 -12.75
CA MET A 1 1.09 -35.23 -11.80
C MET A 1 1.56 -34.02 -12.58
N SER A 2 0.77 -32.95 -12.66
CA SER A 2 1.21 -31.72 -13.33
C SER A 2 2.38 -31.12 -12.54
N ASN A 3 3.27 -30.40 -13.23
CA ASN A 3 4.45 -29.82 -12.59
C ASN A 3 4.11 -28.57 -11.76
N LEU A 4 2.85 -28.10 -11.80
CA LEU A 4 2.35 -26.88 -11.17
C LEU A 4 3.27 -25.67 -11.43
N GLN A 5 3.92 -25.64 -12.58
CA GLN A 5 4.86 -24.59 -12.92
C GLN A 5 4.12 -23.40 -13.53
N PHE A 6 3.22 -23.66 -14.46
CA PHE A 6 2.45 -22.61 -15.14
C PHE A 6 1.01 -22.58 -14.64
N SER A 7 0.31 -21.47 -14.92
CA SER A 7 -1.11 -21.35 -14.59
C SER A 7 -1.95 -22.46 -15.25
N SER A 8 -1.62 -22.86 -16.50
CA SER A 8 -2.28 -23.99 -17.17
C SER A 8 -2.06 -25.32 -16.44
N ASP A 9 -0.86 -25.58 -15.89
CA ASP A 9 -0.58 -26.81 -15.11
C ASP A 9 -1.46 -26.92 -13.86
N ILE A 10 -1.77 -25.78 -13.23
CA ILE A 10 -2.62 -25.69 -12.04
C ILE A 10 -4.07 -25.92 -12.45
N LEU A 11 -4.51 -25.32 -13.55
CA LEU A 11 -5.84 -25.50 -14.13
C LEU A 11 -6.10 -26.98 -14.46
N ASP A 12 -5.14 -27.63 -15.12
CA ASP A 12 -5.19 -29.06 -15.45
C ASP A 12 -5.25 -29.95 -14.20
N ASP A 13 -4.47 -29.66 -13.14
CA ASP A 13 -4.54 -30.41 -11.86
C ASP A 13 -5.93 -30.28 -11.23
N MET A 14 -6.51 -29.08 -11.25
CA MET A 14 -7.85 -28.84 -10.72
C MET A 14 -8.91 -29.61 -11.50
N LEU A 15 -8.92 -29.49 -12.83
CA LEU A 15 -9.90 -30.17 -13.69
C LEU A 15 -9.78 -31.69 -13.54
N PHE A 16 -8.56 -32.23 -13.63
CA PHE A 16 -8.32 -33.67 -13.44
C PHE A 16 -8.86 -34.18 -12.10
N ARG A 17 -8.59 -33.46 -11.00
CA ARG A 17 -9.05 -33.85 -9.66
C ARG A 17 -10.55 -33.62 -9.43
N ALA A 18 -11.15 -32.72 -10.18
CA ALA A 18 -12.60 -32.53 -10.25
C ALA A 18 -13.30 -33.56 -11.16
N GLY A 19 -12.56 -34.45 -11.81
CA GLY A 19 -13.09 -35.46 -12.73
C GLY A 19 -13.46 -34.89 -14.10
N GLU A 20 -12.90 -33.74 -14.48
CA GLU A 20 -13.11 -33.06 -15.75
C GLU A 20 -12.01 -33.39 -16.77
N PRO A 21 -12.33 -33.37 -18.08
CA PRO A 21 -11.32 -33.40 -19.14
C PRO A 21 -10.35 -32.20 -19.03
N THR A 22 -9.07 -32.41 -19.35
CA THR A 22 -8.01 -31.38 -19.36
C THR A 22 -7.53 -31.04 -20.78
N ASP A 23 -8.27 -31.46 -21.81
CA ASP A 23 -7.94 -31.24 -23.22
C ASP A 23 -8.61 -29.98 -23.80
N GLY A 24 -9.10 -29.10 -22.91
CA GLY A 24 -9.86 -27.89 -23.24
C GLY A 24 -11.31 -28.16 -23.67
N THR A 25 -11.80 -29.39 -23.56
CA THR A 25 -13.19 -29.74 -23.91
C THR A 25 -14.16 -29.68 -22.72
N SER A 26 -13.68 -29.46 -21.49
CA SER A 26 -14.54 -29.35 -20.32
C SER A 26 -15.42 -28.11 -20.39
N GLU A 27 -16.70 -28.25 -20.07
CA GLU A 27 -17.62 -27.11 -19.91
C GLU A 27 -17.25 -26.24 -18.68
N PHE A 28 -16.43 -26.76 -17.78
CA PHE A 28 -16.00 -26.10 -16.55
C PHE A 28 -14.67 -25.35 -16.69
N GLU A 29 -14.01 -25.36 -17.85
CA GLU A 29 -12.71 -24.70 -18.08
C GLU A 29 -12.71 -23.24 -17.62
N SER A 30 -13.67 -22.45 -18.11
CA SER A 30 -13.83 -21.04 -17.75
C SER A 30 -14.12 -20.87 -16.25
N LYS A 31 -14.86 -21.80 -15.64
CA LYS A 31 -15.20 -21.75 -14.21
C LYS A 31 -14.02 -22.15 -13.33
N ALA A 32 -13.18 -23.06 -13.80
CA ALA A 32 -11.94 -23.43 -13.15
C ALA A 32 -10.97 -22.23 -13.13
N LEU A 33 -10.87 -21.47 -14.24
CA LEU A 33 -10.03 -20.27 -14.29
C LEU A 33 -10.57 -19.14 -13.38
N GLU A 34 -11.88 -18.93 -13.33
CA GLU A 34 -12.51 -17.99 -12.38
C GLU A 34 -12.23 -18.40 -10.93
N SER A 35 -12.37 -19.68 -10.60
CA SER A 35 -12.10 -20.24 -9.27
C SER A 35 -10.62 -20.11 -8.88
N LEU A 36 -9.71 -20.36 -9.82
CA LEU A 36 -8.28 -20.18 -9.64
C LEU A 36 -7.94 -18.72 -9.36
N ASN A 37 -8.48 -17.79 -10.13
CA ASN A 37 -8.27 -16.37 -9.93
C ASN A 37 -8.84 -15.89 -8.58
N ARG A 38 -10.01 -16.38 -8.16
CA ARG A 38 -10.56 -16.07 -6.83
C ARG A 38 -9.64 -16.58 -5.71
N ALA A 39 -9.22 -17.84 -5.77
CA ALA A 39 -8.30 -18.42 -4.79
C ALA A 39 -6.96 -17.66 -4.77
N TYR A 40 -6.45 -17.28 -5.95
CA TYR A 40 -5.23 -16.51 -6.09
C TYR A 40 -5.36 -15.14 -5.42
N GLN A 41 -6.44 -14.41 -5.71
CA GLN A 41 -6.77 -13.13 -5.08
C GLN A 41 -6.88 -13.24 -3.57
N ALA A 42 -7.64 -14.20 -3.08
CA ALA A 42 -7.85 -14.43 -1.66
C ALA A 42 -6.55 -14.80 -0.94
N LEU A 43 -5.66 -15.55 -1.60
CA LEU A 43 -4.34 -15.89 -1.08
C LEU A 43 -3.49 -14.64 -0.92
N TRP A 44 -3.27 -13.85 -1.98
CA TRP A 44 -2.40 -12.67 -1.86
C TRP A 44 -3.01 -11.53 -1.03
N MET A 45 -4.33 -11.54 -0.79
CA MET A 45 -5.02 -10.67 0.19
C MET A 45 -4.84 -11.11 1.66
N GLY A 46 -4.07 -12.18 1.91
CA GLY A 46 -3.67 -12.60 3.25
C GLY A 46 -4.35 -13.87 3.76
N GLY A 47 -5.23 -14.50 2.98
CA GLY A 47 -5.81 -15.82 3.30
C GLY A 47 -7.10 -15.80 4.14
N THR A 48 -7.60 -14.62 4.51
CA THR A 48 -8.76 -14.44 5.43
C THR A 48 -10.05 -15.10 4.95
N GLU A 49 -10.24 -15.23 3.63
CA GLU A 49 -11.43 -15.87 3.06
C GLU A 49 -11.51 -17.37 3.37
N LEU A 50 -10.36 -18.07 3.47
CA LEU A 50 -10.32 -19.49 3.80
C LEU A 50 -10.23 -19.73 5.32
N ASP A 51 -9.47 -18.90 6.03
CA ASP A 51 -9.35 -18.93 7.48
C ASP A 51 -9.30 -17.50 8.03
N PRO A 52 -10.37 -17.03 8.71
CA PRO A 52 -10.43 -15.68 9.27
C PRO A 52 -9.33 -15.37 10.31
N THR A 53 -8.65 -16.39 10.84
CA THR A 53 -7.54 -16.22 11.79
C THR A 53 -6.20 -15.94 11.10
N ILE A 54 -6.14 -16.05 9.78
CA ILE A 54 -4.94 -15.85 8.98
C ILE A 54 -5.11 -14.55 8.18
N ASN A 55 -4.18 -13.63 8.40
CA ASN A 55 -4.07 -12.39 7.63
C ASN A 55 -2.58 -12.07 7.51
N GLU A 56 -1.92 -12.73 6.55
CA GLU A 56 -0.47 -12.67 6.39
C GLU A 56 -0.03 -11.72 5.28
N ASP A 57 1.10 -11.06 5.53
CA ASP A 57 1.82 -10.30 4.53
C ASP A 57 2.88 -11.20 3.92
N TRP A 58 2.56 -11.81 2.78
CA TRP A 58 3.44 -12.79 2.18
C TRP A 58 4.78 -12.19 1.73
N TRP A 59 5.90 -12.82 2.11
CA TRP A 59 7.23 -12.28 1.82
C TRP A 59 7.51 -12.22 0.32
N TRP A 60 6.91 -13.12 -0.46
CA TRP A 60 7.05 -13.22 -1.90
C TRP A 60 6.21 -12.18 -2.66
N LEU A 61 5.37 -11.40 -1.98
CA LEU A 61 4.70 -10.23 -2.54
C LEU A 61 5.51 -8.94 -2.35
N LEU A 62 6.57 -8.97 -1.54
CA LEU A 62 7.38 -7.79 -1.30
C LEU A 62 8.14 -7.41 -2.57
N ALA A 63 7.88 -6.22 -3.09
CA ALA A 63 8.55 -5.72 -4.29
C ALA A 63 10.05 -5.45 -4.02
N ASP A 64 10.89 -5.92 -4.94
CA ASP A 64 12.34 -5.69 -4.96
C ASP A 64 12.78 -5.34 -6.39
N PRO A 65 13.33 -4.14 -6.66
CA PRO A 65 13.72 -3.08 -5.71
C PRO A 65 12.53 -2.25 -5.16
N PRO A 66 12.73 -1.50 -4.05
CA PRO A 66 11.73 -0.52 -3.61
C PRO A 66 11.48 0.54 -4.68
N LEU A 67 10.26 1.06 -4.71
CA LEU A 67 9.90 2.13 -5.64
C LEU A 67 10.26 3.50 -5.07
N VAL A 68 10.48 4.43 -6.00
CA VAL A 68 10.84 5.81 -5.69
C VAL A 68 9.67 6.72 -6.00
N LEU A 69 9.30 7.54 -5.02
CA LEU A 69 8.44 8.70 -5.14
C LEU A 69 9.30 9.96 -5.05
N THR A 70 9.13 10.92 -5.96
CA THR A 70 9.86 12.18 -5.91
C THR A 70 8.91 13.31 -5.53
N LEU A 71 9.24 14.03 -4.46
CA LEU A 71 8.45 15.16 -3.98
C LEU A 71 8.89 16.46 -4.66
N GLU A 72 7.89 17.26 -5.01
CA GLU A 72 8.06 18.54 -5.67
C GLU A 72 8.27 19.67 -4.65
N PRO A 73 9.12 20.67 -4.96
CA PRO A 73 9.26 21.85 -4.13
C PRO A 73 8.02 22.75 -4.20
N VAL A 74 7.94 23.71 -3.29
CA VAL A 74 6.92 24.76 -3.37
C VAL A 74 7.22 25.72 -4.54
N ILE A 75 6.18 26.13 -5.26
CA ILE A 75 6.28 27.21 -6.24
C ILE A 75 5.81 28.50 -5.57
N THR A 76 6.72 29.49 -5.52
CA THR A 76 6.50 30.82 -4.92
C THR A 76 6.86 31.96 -5.86
N SER A 77 7.26 31.66 -7.10
CA SER A 77 7.68 32.65 -8.09
C SER A 77 6.47 33.34 -8.72
N GLY A 78 6.55 34.68 -8.82
CA GLY A 78 5.50 35.50 -9.43
C GLY A 78 4.42 35.95 -8.43
N THR A 79 3.28 36.39 -8.98
CA THR A 79 2.11 36.83 -8.21
C THR A 79 0.85 36.14 -8.71
N VAL A 80 -0.23 36.21 -7.94
CA VAL A 80 -1.54 35.71 -8.33
C VAL A 80 -2.61 36.77 -8.13
N SER A 81 -3.48 36.92 -9.12
CA SER A 81 -4.67 37.75 -9.09
C SER A 81 -5.87 36.89 -8.67
N VAL A 82 -6.49 37.26 -7.56
CA VAL A 82 -7.67 36.61 -6.99
C VAL A 82 -8.76 37.65 -6.73
N ALA A 83 -10.01 37.30 -6.98
CA ALA A 83 -11.16 38.16 -6.76
C ALA A 83 -12.10 37.52 -5.74
N ASN A 84 -12.62 38.32 -4.81
CA ASN A 84 -13.61 37.85 -3.84
C ASN A 84 -14.82 37.22 -4.55
N ASN A 85 -15.31 36.11 -4.01
CA ASN A 85 -16.46 35.37 -4.52
C ASN A 85 -16.30 34.90 -5.99
N ASN A 86 -15.07 34.56 -6.38
CA ASN A 86 -14.75 34.03 -7.70
C ASN A 86 -13.98 32.70 -7.58
N LEU A 87 -14.21 31.78 -8.52
CA LEU A 87 -13.51 30.49 -8.63
C LEU A 87 -12.18 30.60 -9.39
N THR A 88 -11.88 31.75 -9.98
CA THR A 88 -10.69 31.90 -10.82
C THR A 88 -9.54 32.58 -10.09
N ALA A 89 -8.35 31.99 -10.20
CA ALA A 89 -7.08 32.60 -9.82
C ALA A 89 -6.20 32.72 -11.06
N THR A 90 -5.61 33.89 -11.32
CA THR A 90 -4.75 34.12 -12.49
C THR A 90 -3.32 34.42 -12.05
N PHE A 91 -2.38 33.55 -12.35
CA PHE A 91 -0.97 33.72 -12.05
C PHE A 91 -0.32 34.73 -13.03
N SER A 92 0.76 35.39 -12.59
CA SER A 92 1.55 36.29 -13.45
C SER A 92 2.30 35.55 -14.57
N GLY A 93 2.41 34.23 -14.47
CA GLY A 93 2.93 33.32 -15.50
C GLY A 93 2.44 31.89 -15.22
N THR A 94 2.49 31.02 -16.22
CA THR A 94 2.09 29.62 -16.06
C THR A 94 2.98 28.95 -15.01
N PRO A 95 2.41 28.42 -13.91
CA PRO A 95 3.15 27.62 -12.94
C PRO A 95 3.83 26.43 -13.62
N ALA A 96 5.13 26.25 -13.37
CA ALA A 96 5.95 25.21 -13.98
C ALA A 96 6.48 24.25 -12.91
N PRO A 97 5.75 23.17 -12.58
CA PRO A 97 6.26 22.08 -11.76
C PRO A 97 7.44 21.38 -12.45
N LEU A 98 8.27 20.69 -11.67
CA LEU A 98 9.49 20.03 -12.15
C LEU A 98 9.25 18.62 -12.66
N ILE A 99 8.19 17.95 -12.21
CA ILE A 99 7.89 16.54 -12.52
C ILE A 99 6.52 16.39 -13.13
N ASP A 100 5.49 16.97 -12.51
CA ASP A 100 4.13 16.95 -13.04
C ASP A 100 4.04 17.77 -14.33
N SER A 101 3.04 17.47 -15.16
CA SER A 101 2.75 18.29 -16.35
C SER A 101 2.11 19.63 -16.00
N ASP A 102 1.40 19.71 -14.88
CA ASP A 102 0.71 20.92 -14.40
C ASP A 102 0.50 20.89 -12.87
N VAL A 103 -0.10 21.96 -12.34
CA VAL A 103 -0.41 22.11 -10.90
C VAL A 103 -1.84 21.70 -10.55
N THR A 104 -2.49 20.89 -11.39
CA THR A 104 -3.83 20.37 -11.09
C THR A 104 -3.77 19.50 -9.84
N ASN A 105 -4.75 19.65 -8.95
CA ASN A 105 -4.80 19.03 -7.61
C ASN A 105 -3.77 19.54 -6.59
N TRP A 106 -2.96 20.55 -6.91
CA TRP A 106 -2.10 21.21 -5.93
C TRP A 106 -2.90 22.15 -5.04
N PHE A 107 -2.32 22.51 -3.89
CA PHE A 107 -2.93 23.44 -2.94
C PHE A 107 -2.34 24.85 -3.11
N LEU A 108 -3.22 25.84 -3.27
CA LEU A 108 -2.90 27.26 -3.34
C LEU A 108 -3.14 27.91 -1.99
N LYS A 109 -2.09 28.52 -1.44
CA LYS A 109 -2.16 29.37 -0.24
C LYS A 109 -1.74 30.79 -0.61
N ILE A 110 -2.60 31.76 -0.33
CA ILE A 110 -2.29 33.18 -0.45
C ILE A 110 -1.64 33.65 0.85
N ASP A 111 -0.53 34.38 0.77
CA ASP A 111 0.12 34.88 1.97
C ASP A 111 -0.79 35.91 2.69
N GLY A 112 -0.88 35.78 4.02
CA GLY A 112 -1.77 36.60 4.84
C GLY A 112 -3.24 36.18 4.82
N HIS A 113 -3.63 35.19 4.02
CA HIS A 113 -4.99 34.62 4.03
C HIS A 113 -5.03 33.29 4.80
N PRO A 114 -6.07 33.02 5.62
CA PRO A 114 -6.12 31.83 6.44
C PRO A 114 -6.50 30.54 5.68
N ASP A 115 -7.23 30.66 4.57
CA ASP A 115 -7.76 29.51 3.85
C ASP A 115 -6.76 28.98 2.82
N VAL A 116 -6.89 27.70 2.50
CA VAL A 116 -6.10 27.02 1.48
C VAL A 116 -7.09 26.45 0.47
N PHE A 117 -6.85 26.75 -0.81
CA PHE A 117 -7.71 26.36 -1.91
C PHE A 117 -7.05 25.23 -2.70
N ARG A 118 -7.83 24.35 -3.31
CA ARG A 118 -7.30 23.33 -4.22
C ARG A 118 -7.46 23.80 -5.66
N VAL A 119 -6.43 23.61 -6.49
CA VAL A 119 -6.52 23.87 -7.93
C VAL A 119 -7.25 22.70 -8.58
N SER A 120 -8.48 22.92 -9.04
CA SER A 120 -9.29 21.90 -9.73
C SER A 120 -8.84 21.67 -11.16
N SER A 121 -8.39 22.71 -11.85
CA SER A 121 -7.84 22.64 -13.21
C SER A 121 -7.05 23.91 -13.52
N ILE A 122 -6.12 23.83 -14.48
CA ILE A 122 -5.39 24.99 -14.96
C ILE A 122 -5.33 25.02 -16.49
N SER A 123 -5.47 26.21 -17.06
CA SER A 123 -5.25 26.49 -18.48
C SER A 123 -4.31 27.68 -18.58
N THR A 124 -3.07 27.43 -19.01
CA THR A 124 -1.98 28.41 -19.01
C THR A 124 -1.75 29.01 -17.61
N ALA A 125 -1.93 30.31 -17.43
CA ALA A 125 -1.78 30.98 -16.14
C ALA A 125 -3.10 31.09 -15.36
N THR A 126 -4.22 30.59 -15.90
CA THR A 126 -5.54 30.70 -15.25
C THR A 126 -5.94 29.38 -14.61
N ALA A 127 -6.01 29.36 -13.28
CA ALA A 127 -6.48 28.23 -12.50
C ALA A 127 -7.95 28.39 -12.09
N THR A 128 -8.67 27.28 -12.07
CA THR A 128 -9.99 27.14 -11.43
C THR A 128 -9.79 26.49 -10.07
N LEU A 129 -10.30 27.14 -9.03
CA LEU A 129 -10.28 26.67 -7.65
C LEU A 129 -11.45 25.72 -7.39
N ASP A 130 -11.30 24.85 -6.40
CA ASP A 130 -12.34 23.96 -5.90
C ASP A 130 -13.51 24.70 -5.22
N SER A 131 -13.23 25.89 -4.68
CA SER A 131 -14.18 26.75 -3.98
C SER A 131 -13.90 28.22 -4.25
N VAL A 132 -14.92 29.07 -4.03
CA VAL A 132 -14.79 30.51 -4.29
C VAL A 132 -13.77 31.13 -3.34
N TYR A 133 -12.96 32.06 -3.85
CA TYR A 133 -12.02 32.80 -3.03
C TYR A 133 -12.75 33.70 -2.02
N THR A 134 -12.51 33.46 -0.74
CA THR A 134 -13.21 34.12 0.39
C THR A 134 -12.55 35.41 0.85
N GLY A 135 -11.31 35.67 0.42
CA GLY A 135 -10.52 36.83 0.83
C GLY A 135 -10.84 38.12 0.08
N ALA A 136 -10.17 39.21 0.45
CA ALA A 136 -10.26 40.47 -0.27
C ALA A 136 -9.61 40.36 -1.66
N THR A 137 -10.26 40.93 -2.68
CA THR A 137 -9.71 40.97 -4.04
C THR A 137 -8.30 41.56 -4.04
N ASN A 138 -7.34 40.85 -4.64
CA ASN A 138 -5.95 41.25 -4.72
C ASN A 138 -5.38 40.83 -6.09
N ALA A 139 -4.95 41.80 -6.89
CA ALA A 139 -4.45 41.57 -8.24
C ALA A 139 -2.97 41.10 -8.28
N THR A 140 -2.24 41.24 -7.19
CA THR A 140 -0.79 40.96 -7.12
C THR A 140 -0.42 40.28 -5.80
N ALA A 141 -1.21 39.29 -5.36
CA ALA A 141 -0.96 38.59 -4.11
C ALA A 141 0.29 37.69 -4.24
N THR A 142 1.07 37.57 -3.16
CA THR A 142 2.09 36.53 -3.06
C THR A 142 1.44 35.22 -2.63
N TYR A 143 1.99 34.11 -3.11
CA TYR A 143 1.35 32.80 -2.96
C TYR A 143 2.36 31.67 -2.77
N LYS A 144 1.83 30.53 -2.35
CA LYS A 144 2.51 29.24 -2.31
C LYS A 144 1.64 28.21 -2.99
N LEU A 145 2.16 27.58 -4.04
CA LEU A 145 1.59 26.39 -4.64
C LEU A 145 2.36 25.17 -4.11
N MET A 146 1.65 24.28 -3.44
CA MET A 146 2.24 23.15 -2.72
C MET A 146 1.58 21.83 -3.11
N LYS A 147 2.40 20.86 -3.50
CA LYS A 147 1.97 19.48 -3.75
C LYS A 147 2.08 18.66 -2.47
N LEU A 148 0.93 18.25 -1.94
CA LEU A 148 0.84 17.42 -0.73
C LEU A 148 0.34 16.00 -1.04
N GLU A 149 -0.38 15.82 -2.14
CA GLU A 149 -0.93 14.53 -2.55
C GLU A 149 -0.10 13.93 -3.68
N TYR A 150 0.23 12.66 -3.54
CA TYR A 150 1.08 11.92 -4.47
C TYR A 150 0.45 10.57 -4.80
N SER A 151 0.46 10.24 -6.08
CA SER A 151 0.06 8.92 -6.55
C SER A 151 1.20 7.93 -6.34
N LEU A 152 0.86 6.76 -5.81
CA LEU A 152 1.71 5.58 -5.76
C LEU A 152 1.53 4.77 -7.05
N ASN A 153 2.38 3.76 -7.24
CA ASN A 153 2.23 2.82 -8.35
C ASN A 153 0.90 2.05 -8.24
N SER A 154 0.24 1.78 -9.38
CA SER A 154 -1.05 1.07 -9.44
C SER A 154 -0.99 -0.38 -8.97
N ALA A 155 0.20 -0.97 -8.97
CA ALA A 155 0.47 -2.31 -8.44
C ALA A 155 0.70 -2.30 -6.91
N VAL A 156 0.62 -1.17 -6.23
CA VAL A 156 0.72 -1.15 -4.76
C VAL A 156 -0.53 -1.77 -4.15
N LEU A 157 -0.36 -2.91 -3.47
CA LEU A 157 -1.37 -3.48 -2.59
C LEU A 157 -1.36 -2.75 -1.25
N ARG A 158 -0.18 -2.64 -0.64
CA ARG A 158 -0.01 -1.98 0.66
C ARG A 158 1.44 -1.57 0.89
N VAL A 159 1.67 -0.43 1.53
CA VAL A 159 3.01 -0.01 1.96
C VAL A 159 3.42 -0.81 3.20
N THR A 160 4.61 -1.41 3.21
CA THR A 160 5.06 -2.40 4.23
C THR A 160 5.91 -1.80 5.35
N GLY A 161 6.09 -0.49 5.38
CA GLY A 161 6.88 0.17 6.40
C GLY A 161 6.87 1.69 6.25
N PRO A 162 7.66 2.41 7.06
CA PRO A 162 7.86 3.83 6.85
C PRO A 162 8.56 4.06 5.51
N MET A 163 8.19 5.15 4.83
CA MET A 163 8.93 5.57 3.65
C MET A 163 10.30 6.09 4.07
N ARG A 164 11.33 5.85 3.27
CA ARG A 164 12.70 6.25 3.55
C ARG A 164 13.08 7.47 2.75
N VAL A 165 13.79 8.37 3.38
CA VAL A 165 14.37 9.55 2.75
C VAL A 165 15.84 9.58 3.15
N PHE A 166 16.72 9.98 2.25
CA PHE A 166 18.16 10.09 2.55
C PHE A 166 18.62 11.54 2.53
N ALA A 167 17.72 12.43 2.95
CA ALA A 167 17.91 13.87 2.93
C ALA A 167 17.80 14.41 4.37
N GLU A 168 18.71 15.33 4.69
CA GLU A 168 18.71 16.22 5.86
C GLU A 168 18.02 15.67 7.13
N SER A 169 18.81 15.09 8.02
CA SER A 169 18.48 14.78 9.44
C SER A 169 17.39 13.74 9.72
N ARG A 170 16.70 13.20 8.71
CA ARG A 170 15.64 12.21 8.91
C ARG A 170 15.65 11.13 7.85
N ASP A 171 15.68 9.88 8.32
CA ASP A 171 15.76 8.71 7.46
C ASP A 171 14.41 8.03 7.19
N ARG A 172 13.33 8.47 7.87
CA ARG A 172 12.02 7.83 7.82
C ARG A 172 10.83 8.79 7.89
N ILE A 173 9.78 8.45 7.16
CA ILE A 173 8.46 9.09 7.15
C ILE A 173 7.44 8.04 7.63
N ASP A 174 6.86 8.26 8.80
CA ASP A 174 5.99 7.28 9.45
C ASP A 174 4.53 7.43 8.97
N GLY A 175 3.86 6.31 8.69
CA GLY A 175 2.45 6.30 8.32
C GLY A 175 1.54 6.60 9.52
N ILE A 176 0.53 7.45 9.34
CA ILE A 176 -0.50 7.76 10.33
C ILE A 176 -1.90 7.80 9.69
N ALA A 177 -2.95 7.82 10.52
CA ALA A 177 -4.32 7.97 10.04
C ALA A 177 -4.54 9.38 9.45
N ILE A 178 -5.44 9.49 8.46
CA ILE A 178 -5.72 10.77 7.79
C ILE A 178 -6.26 11.83 8.77
N LEU A 179 -7.14 11.44 9.70
CA LEU A 179 -7.68 12.36 10.71
C LEU A 179 -6.58 12.90 11.64
N GLU A 180 -5.65 12.02 12.06
CA GLU A 180 -4.50 12.42 12.88
C GLU A 180 -3.55 13.33 12.09
N LEU A 181 -3.35 13.06 10.80
CA LEU A 181 -2.56 13.93 9.92
C LEU A 181 -3.17 15.34 9.84
N GLU A 182 -4.49 15.45 9.70
CA GLU A 182 -5.19 16.73 9.58
C GLU A 182 -5.22 17.52 10.88
N GLU A 183 -5.33 16.85 12.02
CA GLU A 183 -5.26 17.49 13.34
C GLU A 183 -3.84 18.00 13.63
N LYS A 184 -2.83 17.18 13.36
CA LYS A 184 -1.43 17.48 13.68
C LYS A 184 -0.77 18.43 12.68
N TYR A 185 -1.16 18.35 11.41
CA TYR A 185 -0.63 19.15 10.31
C TYR A 185 -1.78 19.73 9.48
N PRO A 186 -2.60 20.64 10.06
CA PRO A 186 -3.71 21.24 9.34
C PRO A 186 -3.19 22.04 8.16
N LEU A 187 -3.89 22.01 7.03
CA LEU A 187 -3.49 22.64 5.75
C LEU A 187 -2.95 24.07 5.90
N ARG A 188 -3.58 24.87 6.77
CA ARG A 188 -3.19 26.27 7.01
C ARG A 188 -1.81 26.42 7.66
N LEU A 189 -1.32 25.41 8.37
CA LEU A 189 -0.04 25.42 9.10
C LEU A 189 1.03 24.52 8.47
N VAL A 190 0.74 23.86 7.34
CA VAL A 190 1.73 23.03 6.65
C VAL A 190 2.93 23.89 6.25
N SER A 191 4.13 23.36 6.50
CA SER A 191 5.39 24.02 6.22
C SER A 191 6.24 23.19 5.23
N SER A 192 7.31 23.81 4.73
CA SER A 192 8.31 23.17 3.89
C SER A 192 9.22 22.25 4.68
N GLY A 193 9.68 21.18 4.05
CA GLY A 193 10.76 20.33 4.56
C GLY A 193 10.55 18.86 4.22
N VAL A 194 11.43 18.00 4.72
CA VAL A 194 11.24 16.55 4.62
C VAL A 194 9.98 16.17 5.40
N PRO A 195 8.97 15.51 4.78
CA PRO A 195 7.76 15.13 5.48
C PRO A 195 8.06 14.24 6.68
N ARG A 196 7.29 14.43 7.75
CA ARG A 196 7.42 13.63 8.97
C ARG A 196 6.51 12.41 8.94
N ASN A 197 5.37 12.56 8.28
CA ASN A 197 4.31 11.59 8.27
C ASN A 197 3.67 11.56 6.89
N PHE A 198 3.11 10.40 6.55
CA PHE A 198 2.20 10.26 5.42
C PHE A 198 0.90 9.60 5.87
N ALA A 199 -0.19 9.83 5.14
CA ALA A 199 -1.43 9.09 5.32
C ALA A 199 -1.93 8.59 3.97
N HIS A 200 -2.57 7.42 3.95
CA HIS A 200 -3.29 6.94 2.77
C HIS A 200 -4.59 7.72 2.59
N LEU A 201 -4.84 8.20 1.36
CA LEU A 201 -6.11 8.76 0.94
C LEU A 201 -6.94 7.71 0.20
N THR A 202 -6.27 6.97 -0.67
CA THR A 202 -6.78 5.77 -1.36
C THR A 202 -5.68 4.71 -1.35
N GLU A 203 -5.96 3.52 -1.91
CA GLU A 203 -4.94 2.47 -2.06
C GLU A 203 -3.68 2.96 -2.79
N THR A 204 -3.87 3.80 -3.81
CA THR A 204 -2.80 4.31 -4.69
C THR A 204 -2.51 5.80 -4.50
N LYS A 205 -3.01 6.45 -3.45
CA LYS A 205 -2.70 7.87 -3.18
C LYS A 205 -2.38 8.11 -1.72
N VAL A 206 -1.35 8.91 -1.50
CA VAL A 206 -0.89 9.31 -0.17
C VAL A 206 -0.83 10.83 -0.06
N ARG A 207 -1.00 11.32 1.16
CA ARG A 207 -0.80 12.72 1.53
C ARG A 207 0.38 12.85 2.48
N MET A 208 1.26 13.79 2.18
CA MET A 208 2.45 14.11 2.99
C MET A 208 2.13 15.22 3.99
N SER A 209 2.75 15.18 5.18
CA SER A 209 2.55 16.20 6.21
C SER A 209 3.21 17.55 5.93
N HIS A 210 4.21 17.57 5.04
CA HIS A 210 4.96 18.76 4.63
C HIS A 210 5.07 18.76 3.10
N TYR A 211 5.22 19.95 2.52
CA TYR A 211 5.60 20.09 1.12
C TYR A 211 7.13 20.16 1.00
N GLY A 212 7.68 20.02 -0.21
CA GLY A 212 9.13 19.96 -0.45
C GLY A 212 9.91 21.21 -0.01
N PHE A 213 11.16 21.30 -0.47
CA PHE A 213 12.05 22.40 -0.08
C PHE A 213 11.48 23.78 -0.44
N THR A 214 11.91 24.80 0.32
CA THR A 214 11.58 26.20 0.06
C THR A 214 12.22 26.73 -1.22
N SER A 215 13.32 26.13 -1.67
CA SER A 215 13.88 26.38 -2.98
C SER A 215 13.03 25.68 -4.04
N SER A 216 12.61 26.42 -5.06
CA SER A 216 11.80 25.91 -6.17
C SER A 216 12.52 24.89 -7.06
N THR A 217 13.72 24.44 -6.67
CA THR A 217 14.57 23.47 -7.39
C THR A 217 14.88 22.22 -6.57
N GLY A 218 14.54 22.19 -5.27
CA GLY A 218 14.88 21.08 -4.40
C GLY A 218 13.87 19.93 -4.50
N LEU A 219 14.22 18.87 -5.24
CA LEU A 219 13.48 17.62 -5.24
C LEU A 219 13.86 16.75 -4.04
N ILE A 220 12.88 16.04 -3.46
CA ILE A 220 13.14 15.06 -2.39
C ILE A 220 12.85 13.66 -2.93
N ARG A 221 13.85 12.78 -2.85
CA ARG A 221 13.71 11.36 -3.19
C ARG A 221 13.20 10.59 -1.98
N VAL A 222 12.07 9.92 -2.14
CA VAL A 222 11.43 9.07 -1.13
C VAL A 222 11.38 7.64 -1.65
N GLU A 223 11.96 6.69 -0.94
CA GLU A 223 11.81 5.27 -1.25
C GLU A 223 10.68 4.67 -0.41
N TYR A 224 9.89 3.78 -0.98
CA TYR A 224 8.88 3.05 -0.23
C TYR A 224 8.88 1.57 -0.62
N HIS A 225 8.79 0.73 0.41
CA HIS A 225 8.58 -0.71 0.26
C HIS A 225 7.08 -0.98 0.26
N PHE A 226 6.64 -1.92 -0.59
CA PHE A 226 5.24 -2.25 -0.73
C PHE A 226 5.07 -3.73 -1.08
N LEU A 227 3.88 -4.26 -0.80
CA LEU A 227 3.40 -5.52 -1.37
C LEU A 227 2.84 -5.23 -2.75
N GLU A 228 3.29 -5.97 -3.76
CA GLU A 228 2.78 -5.88 -5.12
C GLU A 228 1.45 -6.62 -5.23
N LYS A 229 0.50 -6.02 -5.96
CA LYS A 229 -0.77 -6.65 -6.36
C LYS A 229 -0.52 -7.42 -7.66
N PRO A 230 -0.54 -8.76 -7.64
CA PRO A 230 -0.36 -9.55 -8.86
C PRO A 230 -1.50 -9.32 -9.85
N SER A 231 -1.20 -9.48 -11.15
CA SER A 231 -2.24 -9.56 -12.19
C SER A 231 -3.06 -10.85 -12.05
N LEU A 232 -4.24 -10.86 -12.65
CA LEU A 232 -5.01 -12.10 -12.79
C LEU A 232 -4.26 -13.09 -13.69
N LEU A 233 -4.37 -14.38 -13.35
CA LEU A 233 -3.83 -15.47 -14.14
C LEU A 233 -4.70 -15.72 -15.37
N THR A 234 -4.05 -16.15 -16.44
CA THR A 234 -4.65 -16.63 -17.69
C THR A 234 -4.38 -18.11 -17.88
N ASP A 235 -5.11 -18.79 -18.75
CA ASP A 235 -4.75 -20.15 -19.16
C ASP A 235 -3.56 -20.08 -20.13
N SER A 236 -2.35 -20.14 -19.57
CA SER A 236 -1.10 -19.94 -20.30
C SER A 236 -0.03 -20.91 -19.85
N GLY A 237 0.55 -21.62 -20.82
CA GLY A 237 1.70 -22.52 -20.59
C GLY A 237 3.04 -21.81 -20.42
N SER A 238 3.05 -20.47 -20.31
CA SER A 238 4.25 -19.68 -20.05
C SER A 238 4.11 -18.67 -18.91
N GLU A 239 2.91 -18.53 -18.34
CA GLU A 239 2.67 -17.62 -17.22
C GLU A 239 2.91 -18.36 -15.90
N GLU A 240 3.87 -17.88 -15.12
CA GLU A 240 4.14 -18.39 -13.79
C GLU A 240 3.44 -17.54 -12.73
N PRO A 241 2.63 -18.15 -11.82
CA PRO A 241 2.08 -17.42 -10.69
C PRO A 241 3.17 -16.87 -9.79
N VAL A 242 2.98 -15.66 -9.26
CA VAL A 242 3.88 -15.04 -8.27
C VAL A 242 4.01 -15.88 -6.99
N VAL A 243 3.01 -16.71 -6.69
CA VAL A 243 3.05 -17.66 -5.58
C VAL A 243 4.22 -18.64 -5.78
N PRO A 244 5.14 -18.78 -4.80
CA PRO A 244 6.28 -19.68 -4.90
C PRO A 244 5.87 -21.11 -5.22
N TRP A 245 6.69 -21.80 -6.01
CA TRP A 245 6.41 -23.14 -6.51
C TRP A 245 5.96 -24.12 -5.42
N GLN A 246 6.62 -24.11 -4.24
CA GLN A 246 6.26 -25.01 -3.14
C GLN A 246 4.83 -24.82 -2.59
N TYR A 247 4.19 -23.67 -2.83
CA TYR A 247 2.86 -23.35 -2.33
C TYR A 247 1.77 -23.42 -3.41
N ARG A 248 2.15 -23.64 -4.68
CA ARG A 248 1.19 -23.71 -5.79
C ARG A 248 0.22 -24.88 -5.65
N LYS A 249 0.60 -25.94 -4.92
CA LYS A 249 -0.34 -27.02 -4.58
C LYS A 249 -1.47 -26.55 -3.66
N ASN A 250 -1.18 -25.70 -2.68
CA ASN A 250 -2.21 -25.13 -1.80
C ASN A 250 -3.15 -24.21 -2.57
N LEU A 251 -2.61 -23.45 -3.55
CA LEU A 251 -3.42 -22.66 -4.47
C LEU A 251 -4.36 -23.55 -5.30
N ALA A 252 -3.84 -24.65 -5.85
CA ALA A 252 -4.64 -25.64 -6.58
C ALA A 252 -5.73 -26.28 -5.71
N ASP A 253 -5.42 -26.64 -4.46
CA ASP A 253 -6.38 -27.20 -3.50
C ASP A 253 -7.50 -26.20 -3.17
N TRP A 254 -7.14 -24.93 -2.94
CA TRP A 254 -8.13 -23.88 -2.68
C TRP A 254 -9.05 -23.68 -3.90
N ALA A 255 -8.48 -23.51 -5.08
CA ALA A 255 -9.24 -23.31 -6.30
C ALA A 255 -10.12 -24.52 -6.64
N LEU A 256 -9.62 -25.75 -6.40
CA LEU A 256 -10.39 -26.99 -6.55
C LEU A 256 -11.59 -27.02 -5.61
N TRP A 257 -11.47 -26.52 -4.38
CA TRP A 257 -12.60 -26.43 -3.46
C TRP A 257 -13.72 -25.55 -4.02
N PHE A 258 -13.41 -24.37 -4.57
CA PHE A 258 -14.42 -23.53 -5.22
C PHE A 258 -15.10 -24.25 -6.38
N LEU A 259 -14.32 -24.87 -7.26
CA LEU A 259 -14.86 -25.61 -8.40
C LEU A 259 -15.76 -26.78 -7.96
N GLN A 260 -15.35 -27.55 -6.95
CA GLN A 260 -16.15 -28.66 -6.42
C GLN A 260 -17.41 -28.18 -5.71
N ALA A 261 -17.36 -27.03 -5.02
CA ALA A 261 -18.52 -26.43 -4.39
C ALA A 261 -19.56 -25.99 -5.45
N ASP A 262 -19.11 -25.34 -6.52
CA ASP A 262 -19.98 -24.94 -7.64
C ASP A 262 -20.61 -26.16 -8.34
N LYS A 263 -19.88 -27.27 -8.42
CA LYS A 263 -20.38 -28.56 -8.92
C LYS A 263 -21.29 -29.32 -7.93
N ASN A 264 -21.45 -28.84 -6.70
CA ASN A 264 -22.11 -29.56 -5.61
C ASN A 264 -21.52 -30.96 -5.34
N ASP A 265 -20.20 -31.13 -5.49
CA ASP A 265 -19.52 -32.39 -5.21
C ASP A 265 -19.32 -32.59 -3.69
N SER A 266 -19.70 -33.77 -3.20
CA SER A 266 -19.46 -34.24 -1.82
C SER A 266 -18.00 -34.13 -1.35
N LYS A 267 -17.03 -34.14 -2.27
CA LYS A 267 -15.59 -34.03 -1.96
C LYS A 267 -15.15 -32.63 -1.55
N ALA A 268 -15.96 -31.60 -1.82
CA ALA A 268 -15.62 -30.20 -1.56
C ALA A 268 -15.17 -29.97 -0.10
N ALA A 269 -15.83 -30.61 0.87
CA ALA A 269 -15.50 -30.49 2.29
C ALA A 269 -14.09 -31.03 2.64
N ALA A 270 -13.67 -32.14 2.03
CA ALA A 270 -12.35 -32.70 2.24
C ALA A 270 -11.26 -31.81 1.61
N THR A 271 -11.53 -31.30 0.40
CA THR A 271 -10.62 -30.37 -0.30
C THR A 271 -10.46 -29.06 0.47
N PHE A 272 -11.54 -28.52 1.04
CA PHE A 272 -11.48 -27.34 1.92
C PHE A 272 -10.56 -27.57 3.12
N ALA A 273 -10.66 -28.73 3.79
CA ALA A 273 -9.80 -29.05 4.92
C ALA A 273 -8.31 -29.13 4.53
N LEU A 274 -8.01 -29.70 3.35
CA LEU A 274 -6.65 -29.75 2.80
C LEU A 274 -6.13 -28.33 2.52
N ALA A 275 -6.88 -27.53 1.76
CA ALA A 275 -6.52 -26.15 1.44
C ALA A 275 -6.26 -25.32 2.71
N LYS A 276 -7.14 -25.45 3.71
CA LYS A 276 -7.02 -24.75 4.99
C LYS A 276 -5.76 -25.17 5.76
N SER A 277 -5.47 -26.47 5.84
CA SER A 277 -4.26 -26.97 6.48
C SER A 277 -2.97 -26.51 5.77
N GLY A 278 -3.01 -26.46 4.43
CA GLY A 278 -1.92 -25.92 3.61
C GLY A 278 -1.68 -24.44 3.88
N LEU A 279 -2.73 -23.63 3.91
CA LEU A 279 -2.66 -22.20 4.24
C LEU A 279 -2.09 -21.96 5.66
N GLN A 280 -2.55 -22.73 6.65
CA GLN A 280 -2.01 -22.67 8.01
C GLN A 280 -0.51 -23.02 8.05
N GLY A 281 -0.09 -24.05 7.31
CA GLY A 281 1.32 -24.40 7.16
C GLY A 281 2.15 -23.28 6.53
N MET A 282 1.63 -22.65 5.47
CA MET A 282 2.25 -21.49 4.83
C MET A 282 2.41 -20.32 5.79
N ALA A 283 1.37 -20.00 6.56
CA ALA A 283 1.39 -18.91 7.53
C ALA A 283 2.42 -19.16 8.65
N VAL A 284 2.52 -20.40 9.14
CA VAL A 284 3.53 -20.77 10.14
C VAL A 284 4.95 -20.60 9.57
N GLU A 285 5.21 -21.05 8.35
CA GLU A 285 6.52 -20.89 7.71
C GLU A 285 6.87 -19.43 7.47
N GLN A 286 5.91 -18.64 6.97
CA GLN A 286 6.03 -17.19 6.78
C GLN A 286 6.44 -16.50 8.09
N ARG A 287 5.69 -16.72 9.17
CA ARG A 287 5.98 -16.16 10.49
C ARG A 287 7.35 -16.57 10.99
N HIS A 288 7.75 -17.83 10.78
CA HIS A 288 9.08 -18.30 11.13
C HIS A 288 10.18 -17.56 10.35
N LYS A 289 10.04 -17.41 9.03
CA LYS A 289 11.00 -16.64 8.20
C LYS A 289 11.12 -15.20 8.68
N MET A 290 10.00 -14.53 8.91
CA MET A 290 9.99 -13.13 9.40
C MET A 290 10.62 -13.02 10.80
N ALA A 291 10.35 -13.97 11.70
CA ALA A 291 10.94 -14.00 13.04
C ALA A 291 12.47 -14.19 12.99
N THR A 292 12.98 -15.02 12.08
CA THR A 292 14.43 -15.24 11.90
C THR A 292 15.15 -14.02 11.32
N GLN A 293 14.48 -13.22 10.49
CA GLN A 293 15.07 -12.01 9.88
C GLN A 293 15.08 -10.80 10.82
N GLY A 294 14.26 -10.81 11.87
CA GLY A 294 14.19 -9.72 12.83
C GLY A 294 15.35 -9.72 13.85
N ASN A 295 15.56 -8.57 14.49
CA ASN A 295 16.51 -8.38 15.62
C ASN A 295 16.18 -9.21 16.88
N ASN A 296 15.19 -10.10 16.81
CA ASN A 296 14.74 -10.97 17.88
C ASN A 296 15.11 -12.44 17.66
N MET A 297 15.87 -12.77 16.62
CA MET A 297 16.37 -14.13 16.42
C MET A 297 17.15 -14.60 17.66
N GLY A 298 16.73 -15.72 18.26
CA GLY A 298 17.34 -16.28 19.47
C GLY A 298 16.88 -15.66 20.79
N LYS A 299 15.98 -14.65 20.79
CA LYS A 299 15.32 -14.23 22.02
C LYS A 299 14.23 -15.23 22.37
N ILE A 300 14.38 -15.88 23.51
CA ILE A 300 13.29 -16.64 24.14
C ILE A 300 12.26 -15.60 24.57
N ILE A 301 11.21 -15.43 23.77
CA ILE A 301 10.03 -14.67 24.19
C ILE A 301 9.37 -15.54 25.26
N THR A 302 9.54 -15.15 26.53
CA THR A 302 8.82 -15.78 27.64
C THR A 302 7.33 -15.70 27.35
N ARG A 303 6.64 -16.80 27.60
CA ARG A 303 5.19 -16.83 27.39
C ARG A 303 4.53 -15.77 28.31
N PRO A 304 3.39 -15.17 27.94
CA PRO A 304 2.76 -14.11 28.73
C PRO A 304 2.44 -14.50 30.20
N ASP A 305 2.22 -15.78 30.46
CA ASP A 305 2.07 -16.36 31.80
C ASP A 305 3.37 -16.35 32.63
N GLN A 306 4.54 -16.29 31.97
CA GLN A 306 5.86 -16.18 32.61
C GLN A 306 6.36 -14.74 32.78
N GLU A 307 5.88 -13.78 31.98
CA GLU A 307 6.24 -12.35 32.14
C GLU A 307 5.84 -11.83 33.52
N HIS A 308 4.66 -12.21 34.02
CA HIS A 308 4.18 -11.83 35.35
C HIS A 308 5.02 -12.41 36.50
N GLN A 309 5.73 -13.52 36.29
CA GLN A 309 6.59 -14.12 37.32
C GLN A 309 7.99 -13.51 37.34
N SER A 310 8.49 -13.00 36.21
CA SER A 310 9.86 -12.43 36.12
C SER A 310 10.02 -11.03 36.72
N LEU A 311 8.94 -10.30 36.99
CA LEU A 311 8.98 -8.92 37.51
C LEU A 311 9.09 -8.81 39.04
N ASN A 312 9.04 -9.93 39.78
CA ASN A 312 9.07 -9.95 41.25
C ASN A 312 10.36 -10.51 41.86
N VAL A 313 11.52 -10.35 41.20
CA VAL A 313 12.80 -10.58 41.89
C VAL A 313 13.23 -9.30 42.61
N ILE A 314 12.69 -9.09 43.81
CA ILE A 314 13.16 -8.03 44.70
C ILE A 314 14.52 -8.49 45.26
N ARG A 315 15.61 -7.91 44.74
CA ARG A 315 16.92 -8.03 45.38
C ARG A 315 16.89 -7.26 46.69
N THR A 316 16.96 -7.96 47.82
CA THR A 316 17.33 -7.33 49.09
C THR A 316 18.84 -7.11 49.11
N GLU A 317 19.29 -6.04 49.79
CA GLU A 317 20.71 -5.64 49.90
C GLU A 317 21.63 -6.71 50.51
N SER A 318 21.07 -7.81 51.02
CA SER A 318 21.78 -8.96 51.61
C SER A 318 22.13 -10.09 50.63
N GLY A 319 21.72 -10.02 49.36
CA GLY A 319 22.12 -10.99 48.32
C GLY A 319 21.49 -12.39 48.45
N LEU A 320 20.41 -12.55 49.24
CA LEU A 320 19.68 -13.81 49.34
C LEU A 320 18.55 -13.86 48.31
N ILE A 321 18.50 -14.90 47.47
CA ILE A 321 17.40 -15.17 46.55
C ILE A 321 16.40 -16.08 47.27
N LEU A 322 15.22 -15.57 47.58
CA LEU A 322 14.07 -16.38 47.98
C LEU A 322 13.10 -16.44 46.79
N GLY A 323 12.71 -17.66 46.42
CA GLY A 323 11.83 -17.96 45.29
C GLY A 323 10.38 -17.58 45.53
#